data_AF-A0A535SWK8-F1
#
_entry.id   AF-A0A535SWK8-F1
#
_cell.length_a   1.000
_cell.length_b   1.000
_cell.length_c   1.000
_cell.angle_alpha   90.00
_cell.angle_beta   90.00
_cell.angle_gamma   90.00
#
_symmetry.space_group_name_H-M   'P 1'
#
loop_
_entity.id
_entity.type
_entity.pdbx_description
1 polymer ?
#
loop_
_entity_poly.entity_id
_entity_poly.type
_entity_poly.pdbx_seq_one_letter_code
_entity_poly.pdbx_strand_id
1 'polypeptide(L)'
;MSVRDALRRLIPPGSYVLFLLFLAGIWLAISPFVMTTQPSGSHWIASTVNNVTVGAVMMVVSLLGILGYMLFALRELIREAEAKRAVVKQSEQLAE
;
A
#
# COMPACT_ATOMS: atom_id res chain seq x y z
N MET A 1 -6.70 -13.15 21.65
CA MET A 1 -6.49 -12.82 20.22
C MET A 1 -5.00 -12.95 19.94
N SER A 2 -4.59 -13.84 19.04
CA SER A 2 -3.17 -14.03 18.73
C SER A 2 -2.64 -12.80 18.00
N VAL A 3 -1.44 -12.33 18.35
CA VAL A 3 -0.77 -11.19 17.68
C VAL A 3 -0.67 -11.44 16.17
N ARG A 4 -0.57 -12.71 15.74
CA ARG A 4 -0.57 -13.13 14.33
C ARG A 4 -1.86 -12.80 13.58
N ASP A 5 -3.01 -12.89 14.25
CA ASP A 5 -4.32 -12.61 13.65
C ASP A 5 -4.53 -11.10 13.53
N ALA A 6 -4.04 -10.33 14.51
CA ALA A 6 -4.01 -8.87 14.44
C ALA A 6 -3.10 -8.40 13.29
N LEU A 7 -1.92 -9.01 13.12
CA LEU A 7 -0.97 -8.65 12.06
C LEU A 7 -1.52 -8.98 10.66
N ARG A 8 -2.20 -10.11 10.49
CA ARG A 8 -2.87 -10.49 9.23
C ARG A 8 -4.05 -9.59 8.88
N ARG A 9 -4.74 -9.04 9.87
CA ARG A 9 -5.78 -8.02 9.66
C ARG A 9 -5.18 -6.67 9.27
N LEU A 10 -4.03 -6.31 9.86
CA LEU A 10 -3.39 -5.03 9.61
C LEU A 10 -2.72 -4.97 8.23
N ILE A 11 -2.10 -6.08 7.79
CA ILE A 11 -1.38 -6.19 6.52
C ILE A 11 -2.04 -7.30 5.68
N PRO A 12 -3.15 -7.00 4.98
CA PRO A 12 -3.82 -7.99 4.17
C PRO A 12 -2.90 -8.50 3.05
N PRO A 13 -3.04 -9.76 2.60
CA PRO A 13 -2.19 -10.33 1.53
C PRO A 13 -2.16 -9.47 0.26
N GLY A 14 -3.26 -8.76 -0.05
CA GLY A 14 -3.32 -7.82 -1.18
C GLY A 14 -2.34 -6.63 -1.07
N SER A 15 -1.98 -6.19 0.14
CA SER A 15 -0.99 -5.13 0.33
C SER A 15 0.41 -5.54 -0.13
N TYR A 16 0.79 -6.81 0.04
CA TYR A 16 2.06 -7.33 -0.49
C TYR A 16 2.06 -7.35 -2.01
N VAL A 17 0.93 -7.72 -2.63
CA VAL A 17 0.79 -7.70 -4.10
C VAL A 17 0.95 -6.28 -4.62
N LEU A 18 0.29 -5.30 -3.99
CA LEU A 18 0.45 -3.89 -4.36
C LEU A 18 1.87 -3.40 -4.13
N PHE A 19 2.53 -3.81 -3.05
CA PHE A 19 3.92 -3.45 -2.79
C PHE A 19 4.86 -4.02 -3.87
N LEU A 20 4.68 -5.28 -4.26
CA LEU A 20 5.45 -5.88 -5.35
C LEU A 20 5.16 -5.21 -6.70
N LEU A 21 3.90 -4.84 -6.98
CA LEU A 21 3.54 -4.07 -8.17
C LEU A 21 4.16 -2.67 -8.18
N PHE A 22 4.24 -2.03 -7.02
CA PHE A 22 4.92 -0.75 -6.88
C PHE A 22 6.42 -0.88 -7.21
N LEU A 23 7.10 -1.87 -6.67
CA LEU A 23 8.51 -2.16 -6.98
C LEU A 23 8.71 -2.53 -8.46
N ALA A 24 7.80 -3.32 -9.02
CA ALA A 24 7.81 -3.65 -10.45
C ALA A 24 7.63 -2.41 -11.32
N GLY A 25 6.76 -1.47 -10.92
CA GLY A 25 6.59 -0.18 -11.60
C GLY A 25 7.85 0.69 -11.57
N ILE A 26 8.53 0.75 -10.41
CA ILE A 26 9.84 1.42 -10.29
C ILE A 26 10.85 0.79 -11.25
N TRP A 27 10.98 -0.54 -11.22
CA TRP A 27 11.90 -1.25 -12.09
C TRP A 27 11.58 -1.02 -13.57
N LEU A 28 10.31 -1.12 -13.95
CA LEU A 28 9.89 -0.92 -15.34
C LEU A 28 10.27 0.47 -15.86
N ALA A 29 10.09 1.51 -15.03
CA ALA A 29 10.42 2.89 -15.38
C ALA A 29 11.94 3.12 -15.53
N ILE A 30 12.77 2.49 -14.70
CA ILE A 30 14.21 2.74 -14.66
C ILE A 30 14.99 1.74 -15.55
N SER A 31 14.41 0.57 -15.86
CA SER A 31 15.07 -0.50 -16.61
C SER A 31 15.68 -0.09 -17.95
N PRO A 32 15.08 0.80 -18.77
CA PRO A 32 15.70 1.20 -20.05
C PRO A 32 17.05 1.91 -19.86
N PHE A 33 17.20 2.63 -18.74
CA PHE A 33 18.43 3.35 -18.41
C PHE A 33 19.46 2.42 -17.77
N VAL A 34 19.03 1.54 -16.86
CA VAL A 34 19.93 0.55 -16.22
C VAL A 34 20.49 -0.42 -17.25
N MET A 35 19.64 -0.89 -18.17
CA MET A 35 20.07 -1.82 -19.23
C MET A 35 20.75 -1.12 -20.41
N THR A 36 20.92 0.20 -20.36
CA THR A 36 21.55 1.01 -21.42
C THR A 36 20.88 0.88 -22.79
N THR A 37 19.64 0.39 -22.84
CA THR A 37 18.84 0.33 -24.07
C THR A 37 18.37 1.73 -24.48
N GLN A 38 18.26 2.65 -23.52
CA GLN A 38 18.11 4.08 -23.75
C GLN A 38 19.38 4.83 -23.32
N PRO A 39 20.19 5.34 -24.27
CA PRO A 39 21.35 6.17 -23.95
C PRO A 39 20.96 7.48 -23.26
N SER A 40 21.69 7.86 -22.22
CA SER A 40 21.49 9.13 -21.51
C SER A 40 21.71 10.33 -22.45
N GLY A 41 20.76 11.26 -22.47
CA GLY A 41 20.81 12.46 -23.32
C GLY A 41 20.28 12.27 -24.74
N SER A 42 19.94 11.04 -25.15
CA SER A 42 19.25 10.79 -26.44
C SER A 42 17.74 11.00 -26.33
N HIS A 43 17.10 11.33 -27.45
CA HIS A 43 15.64 11.44 -27.51
C HIS A 43 14.99 10.09 -27.15
N TRP A 44 13.94 10.12 -26.33
CA TRP A 44 13.29 8.90 -25.88
C TRP A 44 12.57 8.22 -27.04
N ILE A 45 12.90 6.96 -27.28
CA ILE A 45 12.15 6.14 -28.22
C ILE A 45 10.77 5.81 -27.64
N ALA A 46 9.82 5.48 -28.51
CA ALA A 46 8.45 5.15 -28.11
C ALA A 46 8.39 4.04 -27.05
N SER A 47 9.29 3.05 -27.12
CA SER A 47 9.40 1.99 -26.11
C SER A 47 9.77 2.51 -24.72
N THR A 48 10.68 3.48 -24.63
CA THR A 48 11.11 4.07 -23.36
C THR A 48 9.98 4.88 -22.75
N VAL A 49 9.29 5.69 -23.56
CA VAL A 49 8.10 6.44 -23.14
C VAL A 49 7.06 5.48 -22.58
N ASN A 50 6.73 4.41 -23.31
CA ASN A 50 5.75 3.43 -22.87
C ASN A 50 6.14 2.76 -21.54
N ASN A 51 7.38 2.31 -21.40
CA ASN A 51 7.85 1.67 -20.17
C ASN A 51 7.78 2.61 -18.96
N VAL A 52 8.22 3.86 -19.12
CA VAL A 52 8.16 4.88 -18.07
C VAL A 52 6.71 5.22 -17.72
N THR A 53 5.84 5.41 -18.70
CA THR A 53 4.42 5.73 -18.47
C THR A 53 3.70 4.58 -17.77
N VAL A 54 3.85 3.34 -18.25
CA VAL A 54 3.22 2.17 -17.62
C VAL A 54 3.78 1.97 -16.20
N GLY A 55 5.10 2.08 -16.02
CA GLY A 55 5.73 2.01 -14.71
C GLY A 55 5.19 3.06 -13.74
N ALA A 56 5.03 4.31 -14.20
CA ALA A 56 4.46 5.40 -13.42
C ALA A 56 2.99 5.14 -13.02
N VAL A 57 2.16 4.66 -13.95
CA VAL A 57 0.78 4.28 -13.64
C VAL A 57 0.74 3.15 -12.60
N MET A 58 1.57 2.12 -12.75
CA MET A 58 1.68 1.03 -11.78
C MET A 58 2.08 1.54 -10.39
N MET A 59 3.06 2.44 -10.31
CA MET A 59 3.48 3.05 -9.05
C MET A 59 2.33 3.82 -8.38
N VAL A 60 1.64 4.68 -9.12
CA VAL A 60 0.54 5.51 -8.57
C VAL A 60 -0.62 4.65 -8.10
N VAL A 61 -1.11 3.72 -8.93
CA VAL A 61 -2.24 2.86 -8.59
C VAL A 61 -1.91 1.98 -7.38
N SER A 62 -0.70 1.41 -7.35
CA SER A 62 -0.26 0.57 -6.23
C SER A 62 -0.16 1.36 -4.93
N LEU A 63 0.43 2.57 -4.99
CA LEU A 63 0.55 3.44 -3.83
C LEU A 63 -0.82 3.86 -3.30
N LEU A 64 -1.75 4.26 -4.17
CA LEU A 64 -3.12 4.58 -3.78
C LEU A 64 -3.84 3.39 -3.15
N GLY A 65 -3.64 2.18 -3.67
CA GLY A 65 -4.17 0.96 -3.07
C GLY A 65 -3.62 0.70 -1.67
N ILE A 66 -2.31 0.85 -1.46
CA ILE A 66 -1.67 0.68 -0.15
C ILE A 66 -2.20 1.72 0.84
N LEU A 67 -2.25 2.99 0.45
CA LEU A 67 -2.79 4.07 1.27
C LEU A 67 -4.27 3.83 1.61
N GLY A 68 -5.06 3.35 0.64
CA GLY A 68 -6.44 2.95 0.84
C GLY A 68 -6.57 1.86 1.90
N TYR A 69 -5.79 0.77 1.78
CA TYR A 69 -5.77 -0.29 2.78
C TYR A 69 -5.40 0.22 4.18
N MET A 70 -4.37 1.07 4.29
CA MET A 70 -3.98 1.65 5.58
C MET A 70 -5.08 2.53 6.17
N LEU A 71 -5.76 3.34 5.36
CA LEU A 71 -6.89 4.17 5.80
C LEU A 71 -8.04 3.32 6.34
N PHE A 72 -8.42 2.24 5.64
CA PHE A 72 -9.47 1.36 6.11
C PHE A 72 -9.08 0.60 7.38
N ALA A 73 -7.83 0.10 7.46
CA ALA A 73 -7.34 -0.57 8.66
C ALA A 73 -7.32 0.37 9.86
N LEU A 74 -6.89 1.64 9.67
CA LEU A 74 -6.88 2.64 10.73
C LEU A 74 -8.30 2.98 11.20
N ARG A 75 -9.25 3.13 10.28
CA ARG A 75 -10.67 3.37 10.62
C ARG A 75 -11.25 2.25 11.47
N GLU A 76 -10.94 0.99 11.14
CA GLU A 76 -11.42 -0.15 11.92
C GLU A 76 -10.80 -0.17 13.32
N LEU A 77 -9.49 0.08 13.44
CA LEU A 77 -8.81 0.14 14.74
C LEU A 77 -9.37 1.24 15.65
N ILE A 78 -9.68 2.41 15.09
CA ILE A 78 -10.30 3.51 15.84
C ILE A 78 -11.68 3.08 16.34
N ARG A 79 -12.50 2.47 15.47
CA ARG A 79 -13.84 1.99 15.83
C ARG A 79 -13.80 0.91 16.91
N GLU A 80 -12.86 -0.02 16.82
CA GLU A 80 -12.65 -1.05 17.85
C GLU A 80 -12.22 -0.44 19.19
N ALA A 81 -11.38 0.61 19.17
CA ALA A 81 -10.94 1.30 20.38
C ALA A 81 -12.10 2.05 21.07
N GLU A 82 -12.96 2.72 20.31
CA GLU A 82 -14.15 3.39 20.82
C GLU A 82 -15.14 2.40 21.45
N ALA A 83 -15.41 1.28 20.78
CA ALA A 83 -16.30 0.24 21.28
C ALA A 83 -15.81 -0.34 22.62
N LYS A 84 -14.51 -0.64 22.73
CA LYS A 84 -13.92 -1.12 24.00
C LYS A 84 -14.05 -0.11 25.12
N ARG A 85 -13.85 1.19 24.84
CA ARG A 85 -14.02 2.25 25.84
C ARG A 85 -15.47 2.37 26.33
N ALA A 86 -16.45 2.20 25.44
CA ALA A 86 -17.87 2.25 25.82
C ALA A 86 -18.24 1.10 26.77
N VAL A 87 -17.75 -0.12 26.48
CA VAL A 87 -17.98 -1.30 27.34
C VAL A 87 -17.37 -1.12 28.73
N VAL A 88 -16.13 -0.61 28.82
CA VAL A 88 -15.47 -0.34 30.11
C VAL A 88 -16.28 0.66 30.95
N LYS A 89 -16.70 1.78 30.35
CA LYS A 89 -17.53 2.77 31.05
C LYS A 89 -18.86 2.17 31.54
N GLN A 90 -19.51 1.32 30.73
CA GLN A 90 -20.75 0.67 31.13
C GLN A 90 -20.53 -0.31 32.28
N SER A 91 -19.41 -1.05 32.30
CA SER A 91 -19.10 -1.96 33.42
C SER A 91 -18.80 -1.22 34.72
N GLU A 92 -18.21 -0.03 34.66
CA GLU A 92 -18.01 0.83 35.83
C GLU A 92 -19.34 1.33 36.39
N GLN A 93 -20.27 1.76 35.53
CA GLN A 93 -21.61 2.21 35.94
C GLN A 93 -22.50 1.10 36.54
N LEU A 94 -22.28 -0.16 36.17
CA LEU A 94 -23.00 -1.31 36.73
C LEU A 94 -22.40 -1.80 38.05
N ALA A 95 -21.18 -1.36 38.39
CA ALA A 95 -20.48 -1.72 39.62
C ALA A 95 -20.69 -0.72 40.76
N GLU A 96 -21.25 0.46 40.46
CA GLU A 96 -21.78 1.45 41.43
C GLU A 96 -23.25 1.18 41.77
#